data_AF-A0A6L3ZJK7-F1
#
_entry.id   AF-A0A6L3ZJK7-F1
#
_cell.length_a   1.000
_cell.length_b   1.000
_cell.length_c   1.000
_cell.angle_alpha   90.00
_cell.angle_beta   90.00
_cell.angle_gamma   90.00
#
_symmetry.space_group_name_H-M   'P 1'
#
loop_
_entity.id
_entity.type
_entity.pdbx_description
1 polymer ?
#
loop_
_entity_poly.entity_id
_entity_poly.type
_entity_poly.pdbx_seq_one_letter_code
_entity_poly.pdbx_strand_id
1 'polypeptide(L)'
;MKRLHLYISLILSLSALVSAAQTDTIPVVQVSGVVMSNDSTRQFIPNVMVTVRGREGTTLSGMDGFFSVAARPNDTIVFRHFSFIKQKLWVPDSLTGEGYLSVVLMNWATHELAEVTLYPWPRPENLTRELLAMSLPTTEMDLAQRNLAIQALKDRAAEMGYDAAEIGDYVIKTQNYGLYNQGRYYGENGGAALLGRLTNPFAWGEFFQALKRGDFDD
;
A
#
# COMPACT_ATOMS: atom_id res chain seq x y z
N MET A 1 -5.27 69.01 -17.93
CA MET A 1 -4.11 68.16 -18.30
C MET A 1 -3.04 68.02 -17.20
N LYS A 2 -2.66 69.09 -16.49
CA LYS A 2 -1.61 69.04 -15.43
C LYS A 2 -1.92 68.09 -14.26
N ARG A 3 -3.17 67.99 -13.82
CA ARG A 3 -3.59 67.07 -12.74
C ARG A 3 -3.53 65.59 -13.14
N LEU A 4 -3.78 65.28 -14.42
CA LEU A 4 -3.72 63.91 -14.96
C LEU A 4 -2.28 63.38 -14.97
N HIS A 5 -1.30 64.22 -15.33
CA HIS A 5 0.11 63.86 -15.29
C HIS A 5 0.61 63.60 -13.86
N LEU A 6 0.04 64.31 -12.88
CA LEU A 6 0.38 64.13 -11.47
C LEU A 6 -0.12 62.78 -10.92
N TYR A 7 -1.32 62.35 -11.31
CA TYR A 7 -1.84 61.02 -10.95
C TYR A 7 -1.07 59.89 -11.64
N ILE A 8 -0.69 60.06 -12.91
CA ILE A 8 0.13 59.09 -13.64
C ILE A 8 1.52 58.95 -13.00
N SER A 9 2.16 60.07 -12.65
CA SER A 9 3.44 60.07 -11.94
C SER A 9 3.35 59.38 -10.57
N LEU A 10 2.24 59.59 -9.84
CA LEU A 10 2.04 58.99 -8.53
C LEU A 10 1.85 57.48 -8.64
N ILE A 11 1.05 57.02 -9.60
CA ILE A 11 0.82 55.58 -9.87
C ILE A 11 2.13 54.90 -10.30
N LEU A 12 2.93 55.56 -11.15
CA LEU A 12 4.22 55.04 -11.59
C LEU A 12 5.21 54.92 -10.42
N SER A 13 5.26 55.92 -9.53
CA SER A 13 6.11 55.87 -8.33
C SER A 13 5.67 54.79 -7.33
N LEU A 14 4.38 54.54 -7.20
CA LEU A 14 3.84 53.53 -6.29
C LEU A 14 4.11 52.10 -6.82
N SER A 15 4.06 51.92 -8.14
CA SER A 15 4.43 50.64 -8.78
C SER A 15 5.92 50.31 -8.61
N ALA A 16 6.80 51.32 -8.62
CA ALA A 16 8.24 51.12 -8.39
C ALA A 16 8.55 50.68 -6.95
N LEU A 17 7.81 51.19 -5.96
CA LEU A 17 7.95 50.79 -4.56
C LEU A 17 7.48 49.35 -4.31
N VAL A 18 6.43 48.89 -4.99
CA VAL A 18 5.94 47.50 -4.88
C VAL A 18 6.94 46.50 -5.48
N SER A 19 7.59 46.83 -6.60
CA SER A 19 8.63 45.97 -7.18
C SER A 19 9.89 45.85 -6.30
N ALA A 20 10.21 46.86 -5.49
CA ALA A 20 11.35 46.83 -4.58
C ALA A 20 11.11 45.98 -3.30
N ALA A 21 9.88 45.56 -3.03
CA ALA A 21 9.53 44.78 -1.83
C ALA A 21 9.56 43.25 -2.04
N GLN A 22 9.91 42.77 -3.25
CA GLN A 22 9.92 41.33 -3.58
C GLN A 22 11.28 40.63 -3.37
N THR A 23 12.25 41.26 -2.72
CA THR A 23 13.62 40.73 -2.60
C THR A 23 13.89 40.09 -1.24
N ASP A 24 12.97 39.26 -0.75
CA ASP A 24 13.23 38.34 0.36
C ASP A 24 13.53 36.94 -0.22
N THR A 25 14.56 36.87 -1.06
CA THR A 25 15.05 35.61 -1.60
C THR A 25 15.80 34.90 -0.48
N ILE A 26 15.14 33.93 0.17
CA ILE A 26 15.80 33.06 1.14
C ILE A 26 17.05 32.46 0.48
N PRO A 27 18.26 32.66 1.04
CA PRO A 27 19.49 32.19 0.41
C PRO A 27 19.42 30.68 0.21
N VAL A 28 19.63 30.25 -1.04
CA VAL A 28 19.75 28.84 -1.41
C VAL A 28 21.24 28.54 -1.53
N VAL A 29 21.67 27.47 -0.86
CA VAL A 29 23.05 26.99 -0.89
C VAL A 29 23.08 25.65 -1.61
N GLN A 30 24.03 25.49 -2.52
CA GLN A 30 24.27 24.22 -3.18
C GLN A 30 25.15 23.34 -2.30
N VAL A 31 24.55 22.30 -1.70
CA VAL A 31 25.29 21.32 -0.92
C VAL A 31 25.78 20.23 -1.86
N SER A 32 27.09 19.99 -1.85
CA SER A 32 27.73 18.97 -2.68
C SER A 32 28.74 18.18 -1.88
N GLY A 33 29.12 17.02 -2.38
CA GLY A 33 30.17 16.22 -1.76
C GLY A 33 30.04 14.75 -2.07
N VAL A 34 30.60 13.91 -1.20
CA VAL A 34 30.70 12.46 -1.42
C VAL A 34 30.14 11.67 -0.25
N VAL A 35 29.47 10.57 -0.55
CA VAL A 35 28.98 9.60 0.43
C VAL A 35 29.90 8.39 0.46
N MET A 36 30.37 8.03 1.66
CA MET A 36 31.31 6.92 1.86
C MET A 36 30.88 6.03 3.04
N SER A 37 31.33 4.78 3.05
CA SER A 37 31.14 3.89 4.18
C SER A 37 32.02 4.32 5.36
N ASN A 38 31.48 4.20 6.57
CA ASN A 38 32.20 4.43 7.82
C ASN A 38 32.87 3.15 8.33
N ASP A 39 33.53 2.40 7.44
CA ASP A 39 34.33 1.23 7.78
C ASP A 39 35.82 1.53 7.61
N SER A 40 36.67 0.54 7.91
CA SER A 40 38.12 0.65 7.79
C SER A 40 38.61 0.90 6.36
N THR A 41 37.84 0.49 5.36
CA THR A 41 38.21 0.58 3.94
C THR A 41 37.67 1.83 3.23
N ARG A 42 36.70 2.54 3.84
CA ARG A 42 36.05 3.77 3.33
C ARG A 42 35.79 3.73 1.82
N GLN A 43 34.71 3.06 1.45
CA GLN A 43 34.30 2.91 0.06
C GLN A 43 33.24 3.94 -0.31
N PHE A 44 33.28 4.44 -1.56
CA PHE A 44 32.21 5.30 -2.08
C PHE A 44 30.91 4.52 -2.24
N ILE A 45 29.79 5.13 -1.85
CA ILE A 45 28.47 4.47 -1.90
C ILE A 45 27.66 5.07 -3.06
N PRO A 46 27.38 4.29 -4.11
CA PRO A 46 26.57 4.75 -5.22
C PRO A 46 25.07 4.68 -4.90
N ASN A 47 24.25 5.38 -5.69
CA ASN A 47 22.78 5.32 -5.64
C ASN A 47 22.17 5.62 -4.25
N VAL A 48 22.84 6.45 -3.45
CA VAL A 48 22.31 6.92 -2.17
C VAL A 48 21.21 7.93 -2.46
N MET A 49 20.05 7.71 -1.85
CA MET A 49 18.91 8.60 -1.94
C MET A 49 19.12 9.81 -1.03
N VAL A 50 19.27 10.98 -1.63
CA VAL A 50 19.49 12.27 -0.97
C VAL A 50 18.20 13.08 -1.05
N THR A 51 17.67 13.47 0.11
CA THR A 51 16.38 14.18 0.22
C THR A 51 16.48 15.31 1.23
N VAL A 52 15.85 16.45 0.95
CA VAL A 52 15.71 17.53 1.93
C VAL A 52 14.43 17.28 2.73
N ARG A 53 14.54 17.26 4.06
CA ARG A 53 13.40 16.99 4.94
C ARG A 53 12.27 17.99 4.71
N GLY A 54 11.08 17.49 4.37
CA GLY A 54 9.89 18.31 4.16
C GLY A 54 9.80 18.98 2.79
N ARG A 55 10.66 18.61 1.83
CA ARG A 55 10.51 19.01 0.43
C ARG A 55 10.26 17.82 -0.47
N GLU A 56 9.56 18.10 -1.56
CA GLU A 56 9.39 17.16 -2.66
C GLU A 56 10.66 17.15 -3.51
N GLY A 57 11.04 15.97 -3.99
CA GLY A 57 12.24 15.79 -4.80
C GLY A 57 13.30 14.92 -4.10
N THR A 58 14.10 14.27 -4.94
CA THR A 58 15.13 13.33 -4.51
C THR A 58 16.25 13.35 -5.54
N THR A 59 17.48 13.34 -5.07
CA THR A 59 18.66 13.16 -5.91
C THR A 59 19.32 11.84 -5.54
N LEU A 60 19.93 11.17 -6.51
CA LEU A 60 20.75 9.97 -6.27
C LEU A 60 22.22 10.33 -6.34
N SER A 61 23.05 9.68 -5.51
CA SER A 61 24.51 9.79 -5.66
C SER A 61 24.99 9.03 -6.91
N GLY A 62 26.04 9.55 -7.53
CA GLY A 62 26.73 8.93 -8.66
C GLY A 62 27.51 7.67 -8.28
N MET A 63 28.15 7.03 -9.26
CA MET A 63 28.95 5.82 -9.04
C MET A 63 30.14 6.04 -8.10
N ASP A 64 30.67 7.26 -8.11
CA ASP A 64 31.73 7.80 -7.26
C ASP A 64 31.21 8.28 -5.89
N GLY A 65 29.93 8.05 -5.58
CA GLY A 65 29.30 8.53 -4.36
C GLY A 65 29.08 10.05 -4.33
N PHE A 66 29.33 10.76 -5.43
CA PHE A 66 29.12 12.20 -5.51
C PHE A 66 27.64 12.55 -5.47
N PHE A 67 27.28 13.60 -4.74
CA PHE A 67 25.93 14.15 -4.74
C PHE A 67 25.95 15.67 -4.80
N SER A 68 24.87 16.25 -5.33
CA SER A 68 24.60 17.69 -5.24
C SER A 68 23.11 17.95 -5.07
N VAL A 69 22.77 18.80 -4.10
CA VAL A 69 21.39 19.14 -3.75
C VAL A 69 21.30 20.60 -3.32
N ALA A 70 20.25 21.29 -3.75
CA ALA A 70 19.95 22.64 -3.30
C ALA A 70 19.24 22.59 -1.93
N ALA A 71 19.79 23.27 -0.94
CA ALA A 71 19.22 23.37 0.40
C ALA A 71 19.21 24.83 0.87
N ARG A 72 18.42 25.12 1.89
CA ARG A 72 18.41 26.42 2.57
C ARG A 72 19.13 26.27 3.91
N PRO A 73 19.64 27.36 4.49
CA PRO A 73 20.05 27.40 5.88
C PRO A 73 19.03 26.73 6.81
N ASN A 74 19.52 25.97 7.78
CA ASN A 74 18.72 25.19 8.75
C ASN A 74 17.95 23.99 8.19
N ASP A 75 18.10 23.65 6.91
CA ASP A 75 17.53 22.41 6.39
C ASP A 75 18.30 21.18 6.91
N THR A 76 17.60 20.05 6.93
CA THR A 76 18.20 18.74 7.18
C THR A 76 18.14 17.90 5.91
N ILE A 77 19.30 17.50 5.41
CA ILE A 77 19.44 16.56 4.31
C ILE A 77 19.50 15.14 4.88
N VAL A 78 18.70 14.24 4.33
CA VAL A 78 18.57 12.85 4.74
C VAL A 78 19.10 11.95 3.64
N PHE A 79 20.05 11.10 4.01
CA PHE A 79 20.69 10.11 3.17
C PHE A 79 20.12 8.73 3.50
N ARG A 80 19.58 8.04 2.49
CA ARG A 80 19.02 6.70 2.62
C ARG A 80 19.65 5.76 1.62
N HIS A 81 20.03 4.59 2.09
CA HIS A 81 20.45 3.47 1.26
C HIS A 81 19.94 2.19 1.92
N PHE A 82 19.67 1.14 1.16
CA PHE A 82 19.03 -0.06 1.70
C PHE A 82 19.92 -0.81 2.71
N SER A 83 21.24 -0.85 2.45
CA SER A 83 22.21 -1.56 3.29
C SER A 83 22.79 -0.73 4.45
N PHE A 84 22.43 0.54 4.56
CA PHE A 84 23.02 1.47 5.53
C PHE A 84 21.96 2.11 6.42
N ILE A 85 22.38 2.48 7.62
CA ILE A 85 21.57 3.26 8.56
C ILE A 85 21.35 4.66 7.97
N LYS A 86 20.13 5.19 8.11
CA LYS A 86 19.78 6.53 7.62
C LYS A 86 20.68 7.58 8.29
N GLN A 87 21.39 8.35 7.46
CA GLN A 87 22.26 9.43 7.94
C GLN A 87 21.61 10.79 7.70
N LYS A 88 21.87 11.75 8.58
CA LYS A 88 21.37 13.13 8.46
C LYS A 88 22.54 14.11 8.45
N LEU A 89 22.44 15.13 7.61
CA LEU A 89 23.34 16.27 7.55
C LEU A 89 22.51 17.52 7.82
N TRP A 90 22.91 18.30 8.83
CA TRP A 90 22.34 19.60 9.11
C TRP A 90 23.12 20.67 8.36
N VAL A 91 22.41 21.58 7.68
CA VAL A 91 23.01 22.69 6.94
C VAL A 91 23.08 23.92 7.87
N PRO A 92 24.29 24.38 8.26
CA PRO A 92 24.43 25.54 9.14
C PRO A 92 23.89 26.82 8.52
N ASP A 93 23.46 27.76 9.36
CA ASP A 93 23.04 29.10 8.96
C ASP A 93 24.20 30.09 8.77
N SER A 94 25.35 29.79 9.36
CA SER A 94 26.58 30.59 9.27
C SER A 94 27.34 30.43 7.94
N LEU A 95 26.77 29.75 6.94
CA LEU A 95 27.45 29.50 5.67
C LEU A 95 27.58 30.79 4.86
N THR A 96 28.82 31.25 4.68
CA THR A 96 29.16 32.38 3.83
C THR A 96 29.60 31.87 2.45
N GLY A 97 28.66 31.76 1.50
CA GLY A 97 28.96 31.35 0.12
C GLY A 97 27.81 30.61 -0.56
N GLU A 98 27.91 30.44 -1.88
CA GLU A 98 26.89 29.76 -2.68
C GLU A 98 26.96 28.22 -2.59
N GLY A 99 28.08 27.68 -2.11
CA GLY A 99 28.34 26.23 -2.07
C GLY A 99 28.80 25.74 -0.69
N TYR A 100 28.36 24.53 -0.34
CA TYR A 100 28.76 23.83 0.88
C TYR A 100 29.26 22.41 0.53
N LEU A 101 30.52 22.12 0.85
CA LEU A 101 31.13 20.82 0.61
C LEU A 101 31.05 19.95 1.88
N SER A 102 30.51 18.74 1.77
CA SER A 102 30.38 17.81 2.90
C SER A 102 30.76 16.38 2.53
N VAL A 103 31.51 15.71 3.42
CA VAL A 103 31.72 14.27 3.35
C VAL A 103 30.72 13.59 4.28
N VAL A 104 29.92 12.66 3.75
CA VAL A 104 28.87 11.97 4.50
C VAL A 104 29.29 10.52 4.71
N LEU A 105 29.48 10.14 5.97
CA LEU A 105 29.84 8.78 6.35
C LEU A 105 28.58 8.01 6.78
N MET A 106 28.33 6.85 6.17
CA MET A 106 27.20 5.99 6.48
C MET A 106 27.67 4.69 7.16
N ASN A 107 26.95 4.27 8.20
CA ASN A 107 27.19 3.00 8.90
C ASN A 107 26.33 1.90 8.31
N TRP A 108 26.87 0.68 8.20
CA TRP A 108 26.12 -0.49 7.76
C TRP A 108 24.93 -0.76 8.68
N ALA A 109 23.78 -1.08 8.08
CA ALA A 109 22.62 -1.53 8.83
C ALA A 109 22.81 -3.02 9.17
N THR A 110 23.12 -3.31 10.42
CA THR A 110 23.05 -4.68 10.94
C THR A 110 21.64 -4.96 11.44
N HIS A 111 21.02 -6.00 10.90
CA HIS A 111 19.82 -6.58 11.47
C HIS A 111 20.24 -7.81 12.27
N GLU A 112 20.02 -7.79 13.58
CA GLU A 112 20.15 -8.99 14.39
C GLU A 112 18.97 -9.90 14.06
N LEU A 113 19.28 -11.06 13.48
CA LEU A 113 18.29 -12.12 13.31
C LEU A 113 18.04 -12.77 14.67
N ALA A 114 16.79 -13.08 14.97
CA ALA A 114 16.47 -13.84 16.18
C ALA A 114 17.21 -15.18 16.16
N GLU A 115 17.76 -15.57 17.31
CA GLU A 115 18.41 -16.87 17.47
C GLU A 115 17.40 -17.99 17.24
N VAL A 116 17.68 -18.87 16.29
CA VAL A 116 16.87 -20.07 16.04
C VAL A 116 17.50 -21.22 16.82
N THR A 117 16.90 -21.57 17.95
CA THR A 117 17.31 -22.76 18.70
C THR A 117 16.92 -24.02 17.92
N LEU A 118 17.88 -24.64 17.23
CA LEU A 118 17.71 -25.95 16.61
C LEU A 118 17.75 -27.01 17.70
N TYR A 119 16.59 -27.53 18.10
CA TYR A 119 16.54 -28.69 18.97
C TYR A 119 17.08 -29.93 18.23
N PRO A 120 18.11 -30.63 18.75
CA PRO A 120 18.56 -31.88 18.17
C PRO A 120 17.47 -32.93 18.38
N TRP A 121 16.74 -33.25 17.32
CA TRP A 121 15.72 -34.29 17.38
C TRP A 121 16.38 -35.65 17.65
N PRO A 122 15.99 -36.36 18.72
CA PRO A 122 16.75 -37.52 19.18
C PRO A 122 16.68 -38.73 18.24
N ARG A 123 15.73 -38.79 17.30
CA ARG A 123 15.63 -39.82 16.26
C ARG A 123 14.95 -39.31 14.97
N PRO A 124 15.31 -39.81 13.77
CA PRO A 124 14.70 -39.40 12.50
C PRO A 124 13.18 -39.57 12.45
N GLU A 125 12.62 -40.57 13.14
CA GLU A 125 11.17 -40.82 13.12
C GLU A 125 10.38 -39.70 13.83
N ASN A 126 11.01 -39.01 14.78
CA ASN A 126 10.39 -37.90 15.49
C ASN A 126 10.29 -36.66 14.58
N LEU A 127 11.24 -36.46 13.66
CA LEU A 127 11.19 -35.34 12.71
C LEU A 127 9.92 -35.37 11.87
N THR A 128 9.55 -36.55 11.34
CA THR A 128 8.36 -36.67 10.49
C THR A 128 7.08 -36.37 11.27
N ARG A 129 6.98 -36.84 12.52
CA ARG A 129 5.84 -36.55 13.39
C ARG A 129 5.72 -35.07 13.70
N GLU A 130 6.82 -34.44 14.09
CA GLU A 130 6.83 -33.02 14.46
C GLU A 130 6.64 -32.11 13.24
N LEU A 131 7.20 -32.47 12.08
CA LEU A 131 6.97 -31.75 10.81
C LEU A 131 5.49 -31.78 10.41
N LEU A 132 4.83 -32.93 10.59
CA LEU A 132 3.39 -33.07 10.34
C LEU A 132 2.55 -32.33 11.39
N ALA A 133 3.03 -32.23 12.63
CA ALA A 133 2.36 -31.50 13.72
C ALA A 133 2.65 -30.00 13.72
N MET A 134 3.68 -29.54 13.00
CA MET A 134 4.11 -28.15 12.95
C MET A 134 3.04 -27.29 12.27
N SER A 135 2.44 -26.39 13.06
CA SER A 135 1.55 -25.36 12.53
C SER A 135 2.38 -24.15 12.11
N LEU A 136 2.45 -23.91 10.80
CA LEU A 136 3.05 -22.69 10.26
C LEU A 136 2.03 -21.55 10.36
N PRO A 137 2.40 -20.39 10.94
CA PRO A 137 1.51 -19.23 10.97
C PRO A 137 1.22 -18.82 9.52
N THR A 138 -0.07 -18.72 9.19
CA THR A 138 -0.48 -18.31 7.83
C THR A 138 -0.30 -16.81 7.71
N THR A 139 0.52 -16.36 6.76
CA THR A 139 0.70 -14.93 6.51
C THR A 139 -0.46 -14.39 5.67
N GLU A 140 -0.67 -13.07 5.69
CA GLU A 140 -1.66 -12.40 4.82
C GLU A 140 -1.41 -12.68 3.33
N MET A 141 -0.14 -12.84 2.93
CA MET A 141 0.24 -13.21 1.57
C MET A 141 -0.24 -14.63 1.23
N ASP A 142 -0.10 -15.58 2.15
CA ASP A 142 -0.55 -16.97 1.93
C ASP A 142 -2.08 -17.05 1.80
N LEU A 143 -2.82 -16.24 2.57
CA LEU A 143 -4.28 -16.12 2.43
C LEU A 143 -4.67 -15.55 1.07
N ALA A 144 -3.99 -14.48 0.63
CA ALA A 144 -4.22 -13.88 -0.68
C ALA A 144 -3.96 -14.89 -1.81
N GLN A 145 -2.86 -15.66 -1.74
CA GLN A 145 -2.54 -16.69 -2.72
C GLN A 145 -3.57 -17.83 -2.75
N ARG A 146 -4.05 -18.29 -1.58
CA ARG A 146 -5.11 -19.31 -1.51
C ARG A 146 -6.40 -18.82 -2.16
N ASN A 147 -6.79 -17.57 -1.89
CA ASN A 147 -7.97 -16.98 -2.50
C ASN A 147 -7.83 -16.85 -4.02
N LEU A 148 -6.66 -16.43 -4.50
CA LEU A 148 -6.35 -16.39 -5.93
C LEU A 148 -6.38 -17.77 -6.58
N ALA A 149 -5.87 -18.80 -5.91
CA ALA A 149 -5.93 -20.17 -6.40
C ALA A 149 -7.37 -20.69 -6.50
N ILE A 150 -8.22 -20.39 -5.50
CA ILE A 150 -9.65 -20.71 -5.53
C ILE A 150 -10.35 -19.98 -6.67
N GLN A 151 -10.03 -18.70 -6.90
CA GLN A 151 -10.57 -17.94 -8.03
C GLN A 151 -10.14 -18.56 -9.37
N ALA A 152 -8.86 -18.86 -9.55
CA ALA A 152 -8.36 -19.49 -10.76
C ALA A 152 -8.98 -20.88 -11.02
N LEU A 153 -9.30 -21.65 -9.97
CA LEU A 153 -10.02 -22.91 -10.11
C LEU A 153 -11.47 -22.70 -10.53
N LYS A 154 -12.15 -21.66 -10.02
CA LYS A 154 -13.51 -21.29 -10.43
C LYS A 154 -13.54 -20.83 -11.88
N ASP A 155 -12.56 -20.03 -12.30
CA ASP A 155 -12.48 -19.52 -13.66
C ASP A 155 -12.28 -20.69 -14.65
N ARG A 156 -11.36 -21.62 -14.33
CA ARG A 156 -11.20 -22.85 -15.13
C ARG A 156 -12.45 -23.70 -15.16
N ALA A 157 -13.14 -23.86 -14.03
CA ALA A 157 -14.40 -24.61 -13.98
C ALA A 157 -15.48 -23.96 -14.86
N ALA A 158 -15.55 -22.63 -14.91
CA ALA A 158 -16.46 -21.91 -15.79
C ALA A 158 -16.09 -22.06 -17.28
N GLU A 159 -14.80 -22.14 -17.61
CA GLU A 159 -14.29 -22.36 -18.97
C GLU A 159 -14.50 -23.79 -19.50
N MET A 160 -14.43 -24.81 -18.64
CA MET A 160 -14.62 -26.22 -19.04
C MET A 160 -16.04 -26.54 -19.52
N GLY A 161 -17.01 -25.65 -19.25
CA GLY A 161 -18.39 -25.79 -19.71
C GLY A 161 -19.24 -26.76 -18.88
N TYR A 162 -20.54 -26.49 -18.92
CA TYR A 162 -21.64 -27.31 -18.40
C TYR A 162 -21.77 -28.69 -19.05
N ASP A 163 -21.49 -29.84 -18.42
CA ASP A 163 -22.13 -31.09 -18.89
C ASP A 163 -23.66 -31.00 -18.64
N ALA A 164 -24.47 -31.63 -19.48
CA ALA A 164 -25.93 -31.49 -19.47
C ALA A 164 -26.55 -31.89 -18.11
N ALA A 165 -25.93 -32.82 -17.38
CA ALA A 165 -26.33 -33.19 -16.02
C ALA A 165 -25.88 -32.16 -14.96
N GLU A 166 -24.72 -31.52 -15.14
CA GLU A 166 -24.18 -30.52 -14.20
C GLU A 166 -24.88 -29.16 -14.32
N ILE A 167 -25.42 -28.82 -15.50
CA ILE A 167 -26.20 -27.59 -15.71
C ILE A 167 -27.45 -27.56 -14.82
N GLY A 168 -28.15 -28.69 -14.66
CA GLY A 168 -29.35 -28.78 -13.82
C GLY A 168 -29.05 -28.44 -12.37
N ASP A 169 -28.01 -29.05 -11.80
CA ASP A 169 -27.55 -28.79 -10.44
C ASP A 169 -27.03 -27.36 -10.26
N TYR A 170 -26.34 -26.82 -11.26
CA TYR A 170 -25.86 -25.45 -11.26
C TYR A 170 -27.01 -24.43 -11.28
N VAL A 171 -28.04 -24.64 -12.10
CA VAL A 171 -29.22 -23.76 -12.18
C VAL A 171 -30.00 -23.80 -10.87
N ILE A 172 -30.22 -24.99 -10.29
CA ILE A 172 -30.90 -25.14 -9.00
C ILE A 172 -30.10 -24.46 -7.88
N LYS A 173 -28.78 -24.65 -7.82
CA LYS A 173 -27.93 -23.97 -6.84
C LYS A 173 -27.98 -22.45 -7.00
N THR A 174 -27.88 -21.94 -8.23
CA THR A 174 -27.90 -20.50 -8.51
C THR A 174 -29.24 -19.86 -8.11
N GLN A 175 -30.36 -20.52 -8.39
CA GLN A 175 -31.68 -20.08 -7.92
C GLN A 175 -31.79 -20.10 -6.40
N ASN A 176 -31.27 -21.15 -5.74
CA ASN A 176 -31.24 -21.23 -4.28
C ASN A 176 -30.37 -20.14 -3.64
N TYR A 177 -29.19 -19.84 -4.19
CA TYR A 177 -28.36 -18.73 -3.71
C TYR A 177 -29.06 -17.38 -3.86
N GLY A 178 -29.81 -17.16 -4.95
CA GLY A 178 -30.64 -15.97 -5.14
C GLY A 178 -31.73 -15.84 -4.07
N LEU A 179 -32.48 -16.91 -3.79
CA LEU A 179 -33.48 -16.96 -2.73
C LEU A 179 -32.86 -16.73 -1.34
N TYR A 180 -31.70 -17.36 -1.07
CA TYR A 180 -31.00 -17.27 0.21
C TYR A 180 -30.48 -15.85 0.48
N ASN A 181 -29.95 -15.17 -0.54
CA ASN A 181 -29.51 -13.78 -0.43
C ASN A 181 -30.69 -12.79 -0.35
N GLN A 182 -31.80 -13.07 -1.02
CA GLN A 182 -33.02 -12.24 -0.92
C GLN A 182 -33.61 -12.27 0.49
N GLY A 183 -33.59 -13.42 1.16
CA GLY A 183 -33.96 -13.55 2.58
C GLY A 183 -32.98 -12.89 3.57
N ARG A 184 -31.79 -12.49 3.12
CA ARG A 184 -30.75 -11.84 3.95
C ARG A 184 -30.78 -10.31 3.86
N TYR A 185 -31.21 -9.75 2.74
CA TYR A 185 -31.29 -8.29 2.51
C TYR A 185 -32.62 -7.67 2.98
N TYR A 186 -33.71 -8.44 3.04
CA TYR A 186 -35.03 -7.99 3.48
C TYR A 186 -35.41 -8.59 4.84
N GLY A 187 -34.87 -8.04 5.92
CA GLY A 187 -35.49 -7.98 7.26
C GLY A 187 -35.83 -9.28 8.01
N GLU A 188 -35.07 -9.54 9.09
CA GLU A 188 -35.47 -10.17 10.38
C GLU A 188 -36.05 -11.60 10.40
N ASN A 189 -36.32 -12.27 9.26
CA ASN A 189 -36.80 -13.66 9.23
C ASN A 189 -36.12 -14.50 8.13
N GLY A 190 -34.79 -14.53 8.14
CA GLY A 190 -33.96 -15.22 7.13
C GLY A 190 -34.11 -16.76 7.05
N GLY A 191 -34.97 -17.38 7.86
CA GLY A 191 -35.39 -18.78 7.71
C GLY A 191 -36.72 -18.98 6.97
N ALA A 192 -37.47 -17.90 6.70
CA ALA A 192 -38.87 -17.98 6.27
C ALA A 192 -39.09 -18.14 4.76
N ALA A 193 -38.06 -18.02 3.91
CA ALA A 193 -38.27 -18.16 2.45
C ALA A 193 -38.52 -19.63 2.03
N LEU A 194 -37.82 -20.59 2.65
CA LEU A 194 -38.07 -22.02 2.47
C LEU A 194 -39.23 -22.50 3.35
N LEU A 195 -39.31 -21.98 4.59
CA LEU A 195 -40.33 -22.40 5.55
C LEU A 195 -41.70 -21.77 5.27
N GLY A 196 -41.81 -20.63 4.60
CA GLY A 196 -43.07 -19.91 4.42
C GLY A 196 -44.12 -20.67 3.60
N ARG A 197 -43.71 -21.53 2.66
CA ARG A 197 -44.65 -22.40 1.93
C ARG A 197 -45.01 -23.66 2.69
N LEU A 198 -44.07 -24.20 3.48
CA LEU A 198 -44.29 -25.40 4.31
C LEU A 198 -45.03 -25.12 5.62
N THR A 199 -44.96 -23.89 6.13
CA THR A 199 -45.56 -23.48 7.41
C THR A 199 -46.86 -22.67 7.25
N ASN A 200 -47.30 -22.39 6.02
CA ASN A 200 -48.55 -21.67 5.76
C ASN A 200 -49.76 -22.64 5.83
N PRO A 201 -50.60 -22.58 6.88
CA PRO A 201 -51.72 -23.52 7.05
C PRO A 201 -52.83 -23.34 6.01
N PHE A 202 -52.95 -22.16 5.37
CA PHE A 202 -53.93 -21.91 4.32
C PHE A 202 -53.54 -22.55 2.99
N ALA A 203 -52.24 -22.59 2.68
CA ALA A 203 -51.72 -23.27 1.50
C ALA A 203 -51.94 -24.79 1.58
N TRP A 204 -51.79 -25.38 2.78
CA TRP A 204 -52.16 -26.78 3.02
C TRP A 204 -53.67 -27.01 2.88
N GLY A 205 -54.50 -26.06 3.34
CA GLY A 205 -55.95 -26.11 3.15
C GLY A 205 -56.35 -26.17 1.67
N GLU A 206 -55.80 -25.31 0.83
CA GLU A 206 -56.05 -25.34 -0.61
C GLU A 206 -55.50 -26.60 -1.27
N PHE A 207 -54.31 -27.04 -0.86
CA PHE A 207 -53.71 -28.28 -1.35
C PHE A 207 -54.58 -29.51 -1.08
N PHE A 208 -55.07 -29.68 0.14
CA PHE A 208 -55.98 -30.80 0.47
C PHE A 208 -57.32 -30.69 -0.24
N GLN A 209 -57.82 -29.47 -0.47
CA GLN A 209 -59.04 -29.28 -1.28
C GLN A 209 -58.81 -29.63 -2.76
N ALA A 210 -57.67 -29.26 -3.33
CA ALA A 210 -57.29 -29.59 -4.71
C ALA A 210 -57.12 -31.11 -4.90
N LEU A 211 -56.48 -31.79 -3.95
CA LEU A 211 -56.42 -33.25 -3.88
C LEU A 211 -57.81 -33.89 -3.84
N LYS A 212 -58.74 -33.31 -3.06
CA LYS A 212 -60.12 -33.82 -2.96
C LYS A 212 -60.97 -33.54 -4.21
N ARG A 213 -60.62 -32.51 -4.99
CA ARG A 213 -61.25 -32.18 -6.28
C ARG A 213 -60.69 -33.01 -7.43
N GLY A 214 -59.59 -33.73 -7.24
CA GLY A 214 -58.93 -34.52 -8.27
C GLY A 214 -58.06 -33.68 -9.22
N ASP A 215 -57.62 -32.48 -8.80
CA ASP A 215 -56.82 -31.57 -9.64
C ASP A 215 -55.43 -32.14 -10.00
N PHE A 216 -55.03 -33.28 -9.41
CA PHE A 216 -53.73 -33.95 -9.62
C PHE A 216 -53.85 -35.40 -10.12
N ASP A 217 -55.06 -35.86 -10.44
CA ASP A 217 -55.27 -37.18 -11.05
C ASP A 217 -55.18 -37.05 -12.58
N ASP A 218 -53.95 -36.98 -13.10
CA ASP A 218 -53.57 -37.30 -14.48
C ASP A 218 -52.77 -38.62 -14.52
#